data_AF-C2BHX5-F1
#
_entry.id   AF-C2BHX5-F1
#
_cell.length_a   1.000
_cell.length_b   1.000
_cell.length_c   1.000
_cell.angle_alpha   90.00
_cell.angle_beta   90.00
_cell.angle_gamma   90.00
#
_symmetry.space_group_name_H-M   'P 1'
#
loop_
_entity.id
_entity.type
_entity.pdbx_description
1 polymer ?
#
loop_
_entity_poly.entity_id
_entity_poly.type
_entity_poly.pdbx_seq_one_letter_code
_entity_poly.pdbx_strand_id
1 'polypeptide(L)'
;MIDKSNKKFWDKFAKLYAPFMKKDKEVYDKVCEYLSPHLNKDMEVLELACGVRPFLSDKFDITKYKNYKLLEDYDQKNLFDVEEYLANRDKVKLKSSYKINRLNI
;
A
#
# COMPACT_ATOMS: atom_id res chain seq x y z
N MET A 1 -15.85 -7.37 6.79
CA MET A 1 -16.89 -6.72 7.63
C MET A 1 -16.94 -5.24 7.27
N ILE A 2 -18.12 -4.65 7.06
CA ILE A 2 -18.22 -3.19 6.83
C ILE A 2 -18.20 -2.52 8.20
N ASP A 3 -17.02 -2.13 8.66
CA ASP A 3 -16.88 -1.30 9.85
C ASP A 3 -17.48 0.09 9.57
N LYS A 4 -18.55 0.42 10.28
CA LYS A 4 -19.28 1.70 10.17
C LYS A 4 -18.76 2.72 11.19
N SER A 5 -17.79 2.37 12.04
CA SER A 5 -17.33 3.20 13.16
C SER A 5 -16.78 4.56 12.73
N ASN A 6 -16.18 4.63 11.54
CA ASN A 6 -15.49 5.83 11.05
C ASN A 6 -16.26 6.65 10.00
N LYS A 7 -17.51 6.27 9.68
CA LYS A 7 -18.28 6.95 8.61
C LYS A 7 -18.49 8.44 8.90
N LYS A 8 -18.92 8.78 10.12
CA LYS A 8 -19.14 10.19 10.53
C LYS A 8 -17.84 11.00 10.58
N PHE A 9 -16.73 10.38 10.96
CA PHE A 9 -15.42 11.02 10.95
C PHE A 9 -15.03 11.42 9.52
N TRP A 10 -15.07 10.46 8.60
CA TRP A 10 -14.70 10.71 7.21
C TRP A 10 -15.70 11.63 6.48
N ASP A 11 -17.00 11.56 6.74
CA ASP A 11 -17.99 12.51 6.18
C ASP A 11 -17.66 13.97 6.52
N LYS A 12 -17.10 14.21 7.72
CA LYS A 12 -16.67 15.54 8.19
C LYS A 12 -15.28 15.93 7.69
N PHE A 13 -14.34 14.99 7.69
CA PHE A 13 -12.94 15.22 7.29
C PHE A 13 -12.73 15.24 5.77
N ALA A 14 -13.61 14.61 5.00
CA ALA A 14 -13.55 14.53 3.54
C ALA A 14 -13.37 15.90 2.88
N LYS A 15 -14.14 16.88 3.35
CA LYS A 15 -14.13 18.25 2.81
C LYS A 15 -12.78 18.96 3.00
N LEU A 16 -12.04 18.61 4.05
CA LEU A 16 -10.75 19.21 4.39
C LEU A 16 -9.57 18.42 3.82
N TYR A 17 -9.75 17.12 3.58
CA TYR A 17 -8.71 16.25 3.04
C TYR A 17 -8.33 16.61 1.60
N ALA A 18 -9.30 16.86 0.72
CA ALA A 18 -8.98 17.18 -0.69
C ALA A 18 -8.11 18.46 -0.84
N PRO A 19 -8.39 19.58 -0.14
CA PRO A 19 -7.49 20.73 -0.09
C PRO A 19 -6.14 20.44 0.55
N PHE A 20 -6.10 19.60 1.59
CA PHE A 20 -4.86 19.22 2.27
C PHE A 20 -3.91 18.45 1.33
N MET A 21 -4.45 17.46 0.61
CA MET A 21 -3.69 16.62 -0.32
C MET A 21 -3.19 17.37 -1.57
N LYS A 22 -3.76 18.54 -1.90
CA LYS A 22 -3.26 19.36 -3.03
C LYS A 22 -1.80 19.79 -2.83
N LYS A 23 -1.35 19.94 -1.59
CA LYS A 23 0.04 20.30 -1.26
C LYS A 23 1.01 19.17 -1.59
N ASP A 24 0.55 17.92 -1.52
CA ASP A 24 1.36 16.73 -1.73
C ASP A 24 1.31 16.21 -3.17
N LYS A 25 0.73 16.98 -4.11
CA LYS A 25 0.59 16.58 -5.51
C LYS A 25 1.92 16.08 -6.11
N GLU A 26 3.00 16.81 -5.85
CA GLU A 26 4.34 16.45 -6.35
C GLU A 26 4.83 15.10 -5.82
N VAL A 27 4.46 14.74 -4.57
CA VAL A 27 4.80 13.44 -3.99
C VAL A 27 4.05 12.32 -4.72
N TYR A 28 2.76 12.52 -4.99
CA TYR A 28 1.97 11.57 -5.77
C TYR A 28 2.51 11.40 -7.19
N ASP A 29 2.88 12.50 -7.85
CA ASP A 29 3.47 12.46 -9.19
C ASP A 29 4.77 11.62 -9.18
N LYS A 30 5.66 11.83 -8.20
CA LYS A 30 6.89 11.02 -8.02
C LYS A 30 6.60 9.54 -7.74
N VAL A 31 5.60 9.24 -6.92
CA VAL A 31 5.20 7.85 -6.65
C VAL A 31 4.67 7.18 -7.92
N CYS A 32 3.83 7.88 -8.69
CA CYS A 32 3.34 7.39 -9.97
C CYS A 32 4.49 7.16 -10.98
N GLU A 33 5.43 8.09 -11.08
CA GLU A 33 6.63 7.93 -11.92
C GLU A 33 7.46 6.72 -11.51
N TYR A 34 7.65 6.48 -10.22
CA TYR A 34 8.39 5.32 -9.70
C TYR A 34 7.68 3.99 -9.98
N LEU A 35 6.36 3.96 -9.85
CA LEU A 35 5.56 2.74 -10.04
C LEU A 35 5.36 2.41 -11.52
N SER A 36 5.25 3.41 -12.39
CA SER A 36 4.85 3.22 -13.80
C SER A 36 5.66 2.17 -14.57
N PRO A 37 7.00 2.06 -14.44
CA PRO A 37 7.78 1.05 -15.14
C PRO A 37 7.49 -0.39 -14.71
N HIS A 38 6.95 -0.56 -13.49
CA HIS A 38 6.65 -1.87 -12.90
C HIS A 38 5.21 -2.32 -13.18
N LEU A 39 4.41 -1.49 -13.85
CA LEU A 39 3.02 -1.76 -14.20
C LEU A 39 2.88 -2.05 -15.69
N ASN A 40 2.08 -3.07 -16.04
CA ASN A 40 1.72 -3.38 -17.43
C ASN A 40 0.19 -3.37 -17.62
N LYS A 41 -0.27 -3.36 -18.87
CA LYS A 41 -1.71 -3.26 -19.19
C LYS A 41 -2.53 -4.49 -18.81
N ASP A 42 -1.88 -5.64 -18.64
CA ASP A 42 -2.53 -6.90 -18.28
C ASP A 42 -2.59 -7.10 -16.76
N MET A 43 -1.96 -6.20 -15.99
CA MET A 43 -2.00 -6.21 -14.53
C MET A 43 -3.31 -5.63 -14.03
N GLU A 44 -3.95 -6.38 -13.15
CA GLU A 44 -5.04 -5.90 -12.32
C GLU A 44 -4.44 -5.26 -11.07
N VAL A 45 -4.67 -3.97 -10.87
CA VAL A 45 -4.11 -3.19 -9.77
C VAL A 45 -5.22 -2.80 -8.81
N LEU A 46 -5.04 -3.12 -7.53
CA LEU A 46 -5.91 -2.68 -6.44
C LEU A 46 -5.17 -1.62 -5.62
N GLU A 47 -5.64 -0.38 -5.66
CA GLU A 47 -5.18 0.68 -4.76
C GLU A 47 -5.89 0.54 -3.42
N LEU A 48 -5.14 0.36 -2.33
CA LEU A 48 -5.67 0.30 -0.98
C LEU A 48 -5.66 1.70 -0.36
N ALA A 49 -6.67 1.98 0.47
CA ALA A 49 -6.77 3.24 1.21
C ALA A 49 -6.70 4.52 0.34
N CYS A 50 -7.49 4.60 -0.74
CA CYS A 50 -7.58 5.76 -1.67
C CYS A 50 -7.98 7.12 -1.05
N GLY A 51 -7.95 7.27 0.29
CA GLY A 51 -8.29 8.48 1.01
C GLY A 51 -9.76 8.83 0.89
N VAL A 52 -10.05 10.03 0.38
CA VAL A 52 -11.41 10.61 0.29
C VAL A 52 -12.01 10.51 -1.13
N ARG A 53 -11.20 10.07 -2.10
CA ARG A 53 -11.70 9.65 -3.42
C ARG A 53 -12.82 8.58 -3.36
N PRO A 54 -12.90 7.66 -2.37
CA PRO A 54 -14.00 6.71 -2.18
C PRO A 54 -15.37 7.31 -1.88
N PHE A 55 -15.50 8.62 -1.66
CA PHE A 55 -16.80 9.28 -1.55
C PHE A 55 -17.42 9.62 -2.91
N LEU A 56 -16.63 9.57 -3.98
CA LEU A 56 -17.02 9.96 -5.34
C LEU A 56 -16.94 8.82 -6.37
N SER A 57 -16.54 7.61 -5.96
CA SER A 57 -16.41 6.44 -6.82
C SER A 57 -17.12 5.22 -6.23
N ASP A 58 -17.58 4.31 -7.10
CA ASP A 58 -18.11 3.01 -6.67
C ASP A 58 -17.03 2.24 -5.91
N LYS A 59 -17.35 1.83 -4.68
CA LYS A 59 -16.43 1.06 -3.85
C LYS A 59 -16.33 -0.35 -4.40
N PHE A 60 -15.13 -0.75 -4.79
CA PHE A 60 -14.85 -2.14 -5.12
C PHE A 60 -14.93 -3.00 -3.85
N ASP A 61 -15.65 -4.12 -3.92
CA ASP A 61 -15.68 -5.10 -2.84
C ASP A 61 -14.38 -5.90 -2.85
N ILE A 62 -13.44 -5.52 -1.98
CA ILE A 62 -12.11 -6.12 -1.90
C ILE A 62 -12.13 -7.63 -1.65
N THR A 63 -13.21 -8.18 -1.08
CA THR A 63 -13.34 -9.63 -0.84
C THR A 63 -13.43 -10.45 -2.12
N LYS A 64 -13.83 -9.79 -3.22
CA LYS A 64 -13.93 -10.38 -4.56
C LYS A 64 -12.61 -10.34 -5.32
N TYR A 65 -11.60 -9.64 -4.80
CA TYR A 65 -10.30 -9.56 -5.45
C TYR A 65 -9.57 -10.90 -5.33
N LYS A 66 -8.96 -11.36 -6.43
CA LYS A 66 -8.25 -12.65 -6.50
C LYS A 66 -7.18 -12.85 -5.43
N ASN A 67 -6.57 -11.75 -4.96
CA ASN A 67 -5.51 -11.76 -3.96
C ASN A 67 -5.97 -11.29 -2.57
N TYR A 68 -7.29 -11.21 -2.30
CA TYR A 68 -7.82 -10.81 -0.99
C TYR A 68 -7.20 -11.57 0.19
N LYS A 69 -6.88 -12.85 -0.02
CA LYS A 69 -6.21 -13.73 0.96
C LYS A 69 -4.84 -13.25 1.47
N LEU A 70 -4.25 -12.26 0.82
CA LEU A 70 -2.96 -11.67 1.20
C LEU A 70 -3.12 -10.44 2.11
N LEU A 71 -4.35 -9.99 2.38
CA LEU A 71 -4.62 -8.83 3.20
C LEU A 71 -4.80 -9.22 4.67
N GLU A 72 -4.54 -8.28 5.57
CA GLU A 72 -4.80 -8.42 7.01
C GLU A 72 -6.29 -8.69 7.30
N ASP A 73 -7.20 -8.06 6.54
CA ASP A 73 -8.65 -8.29 6.64
C ASP A 73 -9.07 -9.76 6.44
N TYR A 74 -8.23 -10.57 5.78
CA TYR A 74 -8.44 -12.01 5.62
C TYR A 74 -7.82 -12.81 6.77
N ASP A 75 -6.56 -12.53 7.14
CA ASP A 75 -5.85 -13.17 8.25
C ASP A 75 -4.88 -12.15 8.87
N GLN A 76 -4.95 -11.98 10.20
CA GLN A 76 -4.11 -11.05 10.95
C GLN A 76 -2.60 -11.33 10.76
N LYS A 77 -2.22 -12.57 10.41
CA LYS A 77 -0.82 -12.93 10.09
C LYS A 77 -0.27 -12.22 8.86
N ASN A 78 -1.13 -11.69 7.99
CA ASN A 78 -0.74 -10.93 6.82
C ASN A 78 -0.42 -9.46 7.14
N LEU A 79 -0.54 -9.03 8.39
CA LEU A 79 -0.19 -7.67 8.81
C LEU A 79 1.26 -7.37 8.42
N PHE A 80 1.45 -6.34 7.60
CA PHE A 80 2.77 -5.91 7.16
C PHE A 80 3.28 -4.78 8.07
N ASP A 81 4.28 -5.09 8.88
CA ASP A 81 4.97 -4.11 9.71
C ASP A 81 6.02 -3.36 8.88
N VAL A 82 5.72 -2.11 8.55
CA VAL A 82 6.59 -1.23 7.76
C VAL A 82 7.85 -0.85 8.54
N GLU A 83 7.74 -0.62 9.85
CA GLU A 83 8.87 -0.22 10.68
C GLU A 83 9.87 -1.37 10.81
N GLU A 84 9.37 -2.57 11.09
CA GLU A 84 10.18 -3.79 11.13
C GLU A 84 10.83 -4.05 9.76
N TYR A 85 10.09 -3.88 8.66
CA TYR A 85 10.63 -4.05 7.31
C TYR A 85 11.78 -3.08 7.03
N LEU A 86 11.58 -1.78 7.31
CA LEU A 86 12.60 -0.76 7.08
C LEU A 86 13.83 -0.99 7.98
N ALA A 87 13.64 -1.34 9.24
CA ALA A 87 14.72 -1.64 10.17
C ALA A 87 15.57 -2.86 9.76
N ASN A 88 15.01 -3.75 8.94
CA ASN A 88 15.68 -4.95 8.46
C ASN A 88 16.03 -4.90 6.96
N ARG A 89 15.69 -3.83 6.24
CA ARG A 89 15.84 -3.73 4.77
C ARG A 89 17.30 -3.90 4.32
N ASP A 90 18.24 -3.34 5.08
CA ASP A 90 19.67 -3.40 4.77
C ASP A 90 20.39 -4.59 5.42
N LYS A 91 19.67 -5.42 6.19
CA LYS A 91 20.25 -6.58 6.85
C LYS A 91 20.21 -7.78 5.92
N VAL A 92 21.39 -8.20 5.46
CA VAL A 92 21.53 -9.43 4.69
C VAL A 92 21.24 -10.64 5.60
N LYS A 93 20.16 -11.37 5.31
CA LYS A 93 19.88 -12.66 5.96
C LYS A 93 20.79 -13.74 5.39
N LEU A 94 22.00 -13.85 5.95
CA LEU A 94 22.93 -14.92 5.60
C LEU A 94 22.53 -16.24 6.29
N LYS A 95 22.33 -17.30 5.52
CA LYS A 95 22.25 -18.67 6.00
C LYS A 95 23.66 -19.27 6.06
N SER A 96 23.88 -20.17 7.02
CA SER A 96 25.15 -20.91 7.18
C SER A 96 25.58 -21.63 5.89
N SER A 97 24.63 -22.00 5.02
CA SER A 97 24.90 -22.64 3.74
C SER A 97 25.47 -21.72 2.65
N TYR A 98 25.46 -20.40 2.82
CA TYR A 98 25.93 -19.48 1.77
C TYR A 98 27.46 -19.38 1.77
N LYS A 99 28.07 -19.56 0.60
CA LYS A 99 29.48 -19.22 0.38
C LYS A 99 29.59 -17.74 0.02
N ILE A 100 30.29 -16.99 0.87
CA ILE A 100 30.55 -15.56 0.65
C ILE A 100 31.82 -15.43 -0.18
N ASN A 101 31.70 -14.92 -1.40
CA ASN A 101 32.84 -14.59 -2.24
C ASN A 101 33.13 -13.09 -2.08
N ARG A 102 34.34 -12.75 -1.62
CA ARG A 102 34.78 -11.36 -1.51
C ARG A 102 35.42 -10.97 -2.85
N LEU A 103 34.78 -10.04 -3.57
CA LEU A 103 35.35 -9.44 -4.77
C LEU A 103 36.20 -8.24 -4.34
N ASN A 104 37.47 -8.21 -4.75
CA ASN A 104 38.30 -7.01 -4.66
C ASN A 104 38.02 -6.18 -5.93
N ILE A 105 37.46 -4.99 -5.73
CA ILE A 105 37.27 -3.97 -6.77
C ILE A 105 38.36 -2.91 -6.56
#